data_AF-A0A3A0BH52-F1
#
_entry.id   AF-A0A3A0BH52-F1
#
_cell.length_a   1.000
_cell.length_b   1.000
_cell.length_c   1.000
_cell.angle_alpha   90.00
_cell.angle_beta   90.00
_cell.angle_gamma   90.00
#
_symmetry.space_group_name_H-M   'P 1'
#
loop_
_entity.id
_entity.type
_entity.pdbx_description
1 polymer ?
#
loop_
_entity_poly.entity_id
_entity_poly.type
_entity_poly.pdbx_seq_one_letter_code
_entity_poly.pdbx_strand_id
1 'polypeptide(L)'
;MIRIIVVMLLGLILSCLTHPVYAVTLETGGTNYSVFDLGAYGTNPTEDNWNSLKYVLTQSDQNPILVSQQIAALCESGQKKIGLMLWFIPQTYDSDWADSSTGKPTPKVQNNITTVLTFIKNQKNSANQPCFNEVQFRFAPMGPAHPLGWTAWDEAQYLENKEFIWFTRNLVKSTLSGSHVAVVFDLAAEQAGQTNGMNSNYLKRLWKDYTDAFGVVDTYGFSIAWAPGRFTKLIEVYDSVGKRPTQHAIDIYDIFNTNLVSQLEKLYNEMKASGEGNTPILIQETYFSDQQAWNEIHTIRNTGLNIRSVMQWQMTRRDTFRADGVTFRHFSTIAPDYIYYGDDYNPVPPPTNLQFTCVNNGTQAILSWNSSASASSYAFRLDELNNNLTSCQYGWLCPESTDLAIEALTATSYQATILPGQPYNWWIHTRESSGAISDPAVEQFSCPLSVKPGDLNVDGRVDIFDFNLLVSKYGNPYTIFDFNAIIKNYDN
;
A
#
# COMPACT_ATOMS: atom_id res chain seq x y z
N MET A 1 -28.07 65.36 41.79
CA MET A 1 -27.16 65.44 40.63
C MET A 1 -26.44 64.08 40.50
N ILE A 2 -27.24 63.04 40.21
CA ILE A 2 -26.88 61.62 40.26
C ILE A 2 -27.61 60.98 39.07
N ARG A 3 -26.86 60.30 38.19
CA ARG A 3 -27.23 59.21 37.25
C ARG A 3 -26.44 59.37 35.94
N ILE A 4 -26.13 58.22 35.33
CA ILE A 4 -25.43 57.97 34.05
C ILE A 4 -23.92 57.65 34.21
N ILE A 5 -23.56 56.50 34.80
CA ILE A 5 -22.38 55.66 34.44
C ILE A 5 -22.57 54.23 35.02
N VAL A 6 -23.48 53.37 34.53
CA VAL A 6 -23.47 51.92 34.91
C VAL A 6 -24.09 50.94 33.87
N VAL A 7 -24.20 51.25 32.56
CA VAL A 7 -24.88 50.31 31.62
C VAL A 7 -24.14 50.11 30.28
N MET A 8 -22.82 49.89 30.32
CA MET A 8 -22.06 49.46 29.12
C MET A 8 -20.91 48.49 29.44
N LEU A 9 -21.10 47.55 30.39
CA LEU A 9 -20.05 46.56 30.69
C LEU A 9 -20.55 45.12 30.91
N LEU A 10 -21.75 44.79 30.43
CA LEU A 10 -22.37 43.46 30.65
C LEU A 10 -23.09 42.94 29.38
N GLY A 11 -22.46 43.16 28.22
CA GLY A 11 -23.00 42.76 26.91
C GLY A 11 -22.00 42.09 25.96
N LEU A 12 -20.81 41.72 26.40
CA LEU A 12 -20.02 40.70 25.70
C LEU A 12 -20.47 39.34 26.22
N ILE A 13 -21.67 38.93 25.80
CA ILE A 13 -22.00 37.51 25.77
C ILE A 13 -21.01 36.92 24.78
N LEU A 14 -20.03 36.22 25.33
CA LEU A 14 -19.11 35.35 24.64
C LEU A 14 -19.97 34.28 23.93
N SER A 15 -20.53 34.63 22.77
CA SER A 15 -21.01 33.65 21.82
C SER A 15 -19.77 32.93 21.31
N CYS A 16 -19.31 31.95 22.09
CA CYS A 16 -18.55 30.83 21.58
C CYS A 16 -19.45 30.20 20.52
N LEU A 17 -19.37 30.73 19.30
CA LEU A 17 -19.85 30.10 18.09
C LEU A 17 -19.11 28.78 18.02
N THR A 18 -19.73 27.74 18.58
CA THR A 18 -19.40 26.36 18.29
C THR A 18 -19.66 26.19 16.81
N HIS A 19 -18.65 26.51 16.00
CA HIS A 19 -18.70 26.22 14.58
C HIS A 19 -18.89 24.70 14.50
N PRO A 20 -19.95 24.22 13.84
CA PRO A 20 -20.11 22.78 13.63
C PRO A 20 -18.81 22.29 13.00
N VAL A 21 -18.14 21.36 13.68
CA VAL A 21 -16.92 20.73 13.20
C VAL A 21 -17.39 19.81 12.08
N TYR A 22 -17.33 20.30 10.84
CA TYR A 22 -17.54 19.45 9.68
C TYR A 22 -16.34 18.51 9.58
N ALA A 23 -16.57 17.22 9.77
CA ALA A 23 -15.59 16.20 9.44
C ALA A 23 -15.18 16.40 7.97
N VAL A 24 -13.87 16.40 7.69
CA VAL A 24 -13.41 16.51 6.30
C VAL A 24 -13.75 15.20 5.60
N THR A 25 -14.34 15.32 4.41
CA THR A 25 -14.56 14.16 3.54
C THR A 25 -13.20 13.56 3.19
N LEU A 26 -13.06 12.24 3.33
CA LEU A 26 -11.84 11.55 2.93
C LEU A 26 -11.67 11.68 1.42
N GLU A 27 -10.66 12.44 1.03
CA GLU A 27 -10.29 12.63 -0.36
C GLU A 27 -9.61 11.36 -0.87
N THR A 28 -9.81 11.04 -2.14
CA THR A 28 -9.01 10.03 -2.82
C THR A 28 -7.53 10.39 -2.70
N GLY A 29 -6.76 9.45 -2.19
CA GLY A 29 -5.35 9.59 -1.93
C GLY A 29 -4.47 9.25 -3.13
N GLY A 30 -3.30 8.69 -2.84
CA GLY A 30 -2.27 8.44 -3.84
C GLY A 30 -1.11 7.59 -3.36
N THR A 31 0.04 7.76 -4.01
CA THR A 31 1.28 7.02 -3.76
C THR A 31 2.46 7.98 -3.64
N ASN A 32 3.42 7.65 -2.78
CA ASN A 32 4.76 8.24 -2.83
C ASN A 32 5.53 7.59 -3.96
N TYR A 33 5.63 8.32 -5.07
CA TYR A 33 6.33 7.89 -6.27
C TYR A 33 7.78 8.37 -6.20
N SER A 34 8.55 7.71 -5.36
CA SER A 34 9.94 8.09 -5.05
C SER A 34 10.97 7.33 -5.90
N VAL A 35 10.67 6.07 -6.25
CA VAL A 35 11.52 5.16 -7.02
C VAL A 35 10.75 4.65 -8.23
N PHE A 36 11.34 4.72 -9.42
CA PHE A 36 10.72 4.23 -10.68
C PHE A 36 11.31 2.90 -11.17
N ASP A 37 12.52 2.56 -10.73
CA ASP A 37 13.19 1.30 -11.07
C ASP A 37 13.95 0.79 -9.84
N LEU A 38 13.79 -0.49 -9.52
CA LEU A 38 14.46 -1.13 -8.38
C LEU A 38 15.89 -1.58 -8.73
N GLY A 39 16.27 -1.62 -10.01
CA GLY A 39 17.57 -2.13 -10.42
C GLY A 39 17.83 -3.55 -9.90
N ALA A 40 19.02 -3.77 -9.34
CA ALA A 40 19.41 -5.05 -8.72
C ALA A 40 18.64 -5.35 -7.43
N TYR A 41 18.08 -4.34 -6.77
CA TYR A 41 17.26 -4.52 -5.57
C TYR A 41 15.97 -5.29 -5.87
N GLY A 42 15.41 -5.12 -7.08
CA GLY A 42 14.17 -5.80 -7.48
C GLY A 42 14.29 -7.32 -7.55
N THR A 43 15.49 -7.85 -7.80
CA THR A 43 15.74 -9.30 -7.86
C THR A 43 16.41 -9.83 -6.60
N ASN A 44 17.19 -9.00 -5.90
CA ASN A 44 17.88 -9.38 -4.67
C ASN A 44 17.87 -8.19 -3.68
N PRO A 45 16.83 -8.08 -2.83
CA PRO A 45 16.64 -6.93 -1.95
C PRO A 45 17.59 -7.01 -0.76
N THR A 46 18.85 -6.64 -0.97
CA THR A 46 19.90 -6.55 0.06
C THR A 46 20.33 -5.11 0.27
N GLU A 47 20.93 -4.81 1.42
CA GLU A 47 21.48 -3.48 1.70
C GLU A 47 22.52 -3.06 0.63
N ASP A 48 23.36 -3.99 0.18
CA ASP A 48 24.33 -3.76 -0.90
C ASP A 48 23.67 -3.33 -2.22
N ASN A 49 22.49 -3.91 -2.51
CA ASN A 49 21.74 -3.58 -3.72
C ASN A 49 20.84 -2.35 -3.57
N TRP A 50 20.75 -1.75 -2.38
CA TRP A 50 19.95 -0.54 -2.15
C TRP A 50 20.39 0.63 -3.05
N ASN A 51 21.69 0.74 -3.31
CA ASN A 51 22.24 1.80 -4.17
C ASN A 51 21.89 1.60 -5.66
N SER A 52 21.23 0.50 -6.03
CA SER A 52 20.77 0.27 -7.40
C SER A 52 19.40 0.89 -7.71
N LEU A 53 18.67 1.33 -6.69
CA LEU A 53 17.38 2.02 -6.85
C LEU A 53 17.53 3.28 -7.72
N LYS A 54 16.55 3.53 -8.58
CA LYS A 54 16.50 4.73 -9.43
C LYS A 54 15.42 5.69 -8.97
N TYR A 55 15.85 6.85 -8.50
CA TYR A 55 14.98 7.85 -7.90
C TYR A 55 14.34 8.74 -8.97
N VAL A 56 13.04 8.99 -8.80
CA VAL A 56 12.22 9.74 -9.78
C VAL A 56 12.80 11.13 -10.04
N LEU A 57 13.19 11.87 -9.01
CA LEU A 57 13.57 13.28 -9.20
C LEU A 57 15.05 13.49 -9.60
N THR A 58 15.93 12.53 -9.39
CA THR A 58 17.37 12.68 -9.69
C THR A 58 17.82 11.87 -10.90
N GLN A 59 17.04 10.86 -11.32
CA GLN A 59 17.43 9.92 -12.36
C GLN A 59 16.35 9.66 -13.43
N SER A 60 15.22 10.38 -13.45
CA SER A 60 14.17 10.18 -14.48
C SER A 60 14.66 10.38 -15.91
N ASP A 61 15.75 11.12 -16.13
CA ASP A 61 16.39 11.28 -17.45
C ASP A 61 16.91 9.96 -18.03
N GLN A 62 17.17 8.96 -17.19
CA GLN A 62 17.64 7.65 -17.64
C GLN A 62 16.53 6.86 -18.34
N ASN A 63 15.26 7.05 -17.96
CA ASN A 63 14.13 6.40 -18.61
C ASN A 63 12.83 7.23 -18.48
N PRO A 64 12.73 8.39 -19.16
CA PRO A 64 11.59 9.28 -19.03
C PRO A 64 10.29 8.66 -19.58
N ILE A 65 10.40 7.69 -20.50
CA ILE A 65 9.25 6.95 -21.04
C ILE A 65 8.63 6.07 -19.97
N LEU A 66 9.44 5.27 -19.27
CA LEU A 66 8.95 4.43 -18.17
C LEU A 66 8.30 5.28 -17.06
N VAL A 67 8.94 6.39 -16.70
CA VAL A 67 8.40 7.31 -15.68
C VAL A 67 7.02 7.85 -16.08
N SER A 68 6.87 8.27 -17.34
CA SER A 68 5.58 8.73 -17.88
C SER A 68 4.53 7.62 -17.90
N GLN A 69 4.90 6.41 -18.31
CA GLN A 69 4.01 5.24 -18.32
C GLN A 69 3.54 4.85 -16.91
N GLN A 70 4.44 4.87 -15.91
CA GLN A 70 4.09 4.61 -14.53
C GLN A 70 3.14 5.69 -13.98
N ILE A 71 3.38 6.99 -14.26
CA ILE A 71 2.45 8.07 -13.90
C ILE A 71 1.07 7.87 -14.55
N ALA A 72 1.01 7.44 -15.80
CA ALA A 72 -0.24 7.10 -16.47
C ALA A 72 -0.94 5.90 -15.81
N ALA A 73 -0.20 4.87 -15.41
CA ALA A 73 -0.77 3.72 -14.70
C ALA A 73 -1.32 4.10 -13.31
N LEU A 74 -0.60 4.94 -12.54
CA LEU A 74 -1.10 5.52 -11.28
C LEU A 74 -2.40 6.30 -11.48
N CYS A 75 -2.49 7.02 -12.60
CA CYS A 75 -3.69 7.76 -12.96
C CYS A 75 -4.87 6.83 -13.29
N GLU A 76 -4.67 5.82 -14.14
CA GLU A 76 -5.72 4.88 -14.52
C GLU A 76 -6.20 4.02 -13.35
N SER A 77 -5.36 3.80 -12.33
CA SER A 77 -5.80 3.13 -11.10
C SER A 77 -6.68 4.01 -10.20
N GLY A 78 -6.91 5.27 -10.56
CA GLY A 78 -7.85 6.17 -9.88
C GLY A 78 -7.21 7.08 -8.83
N GLN A 79 -5.88 7.09 -8.71
CA GLN A 79 -5.18 7.98 -7.78
C GLN A 79 -5.39 9.45 -8.16
N LYS A 80 -5.55 10.30 -7.12
CA LYS A 80 -5.72 11.74 -7.29
C LYS A 80 -4.56 12.54 -6.74
N LYS A 81 -3.69 11.93 -5.94
CA LYS A 81 -2.53 12.58 -5.34
C LYS A 81 -1.25 11.84 -5.71
N ILE A 82 -0.14 12.55 -5.72
CA ILE A 82 1.18 11.95 -5.92
C ILE A 82 2.21 12.61 -5.00
N GLY A 83 2.92 11.79 -4.23
CA GLY A 83 4.02 12.21 -3.38
C GLY A 83 5.33 12.08 -4.15
N LEU A 84 6.19 13.09 -4.06
CA LEU A 84 7.51 13.10 -4.66
C LEU A 84 8.53 13.43 -3.57
N MET A 85 9.49 12.53 -3.35
CA MET A 85 10.55 12.73 -2.36
C MET A 85 11.86 13.12 -3.04
N LEU A 86 12.46 14.22 -2.57
CA LEU A 86 13.77 14.70 -3.01
C LEU A 86 14.75 14.53 -1.86
N TRP A 87 15.52 13.44 -1.90
CA TRP A 87 16.71 13.31 -1.07
C TRP A 87 17.80 14.24 -1.55
N PHE A 88 18.45 14.95 -0.62
CA PHE A 88 19.52 15.87 -0.96
C PHE A 88 20.66 15.85 0.07
N ILE A 89 21.88 16.11 -0.41
CA ILE A 89 23.11 16.09 0.36
C ILE A 89 24.13 17.02 -0.33
N PRO A 90 25.13 17.59 0.35
CA PRO A 90 26.21 18.30 -0.34
C PRO A 90 27.10 17.30 -1.11
N GLN A 91 27.56 17.62 -2.33
CA GLN A 91 28.28 16.71 -3.27
C GLN A 91 29.59 16.06 -2.78
N THR A 92 29.96 16.16 -1.52
CA THR A 92 31.13 15.44 -0.97
C THR A 92 30.93 13.92 -0.91
N TYR A 93 29.79 13.41 -1.37
CA TYR A 93 29.41 11.99 -1.36
C TYR A 93 29.03 11.52 -2.76
N ASP A 94 29.55 10.36 -3.15
CA ASP A 94 29.12 9.65 -4.36
C ASP A 94 27.73 9.05 -4.11
N SER A 95 26.69 9.82 -4.43
CA SER A 95 25.31 9.42 -4.18
C SER A 95 24.41 9.83 -5.34
N ASP A 96 23.36 9.05 -5.57
CA ASP A 96 22.29 9.35 -6.54
C ASP A 96 21.31 10.42 -6.03
N TRP A 97 21.59 11.06 -4.88
CA TRP A 97 20.78 12.13 -4.29
C TRP A 97 21.10 13.50 -4.92
N ALA A 98 20.22 14.46 -4.70
CA ALA A 98 20.40 15.80 -5.25
C ALA A 98 21.52 16.55 -4.52
N ASP A 99 22.49 17.06 -5.27
CA ASP A 99 23.51 17.94 -4.71
C ASP A 99 22.90 19.29 -4.27
N SER A 100 23.15 19.65 -3.02
CA SER A 100 22.69 20.89 -2.39
C SER A 100 23.78 21.94 -2.18
N SER A 101 25.05 21.64 -2.50
CA SER A 101 26.24 22.47 -2.20
C SER A 101 26.20 23.92 -2.72
N THR A 102 25.31 24.21 -3.67
CA THR A 102 25.14 25.54 -4.27
C THR A 102 23.85 26.26 -3.84
N GLY A 103 23.13 25.71 -2.85
CA GLY A 103 21.81 26.19 -2.44
C GLY A 103 20.72 26.00 -3.51
N LYS A 104 20.93 25.13 -4.49
CA LYS A 104 19.94 24.75 -5.52
C LYS A 104 20.29 23.39 -6.14
N PRO A 105 19.30 22.65 -6.67
CA PRO A 105 19.58 21.41 -7.40
C PRO A 105 20.44 21.67 -8.65
N THR A 106 21.20 20.66 -9.09
CA THR A 106 21.95 20.75 -10.35
C THR A 106 21.00 20.94 -11.56
N PRO A 107 21.46 21.50 -12.69
CA PRO A 107 20.62 21.66 -13.89
C PRO A 107 19.92 20.37 -14.33
N LYS A 108 20.61 19.23 -14.20
CA LYS A 108 20.04 17.90 -14.45
C LYS A 108 18.82 17.63 -13.56
N VAL A 109 18.96 17.79 -12.25
CA VAL A 109 17.87 17.55 -11.29
C VAL A 109 16.73 18.56 -11.49
N GLN A 110 17.04 19.83 -11.78
CA GLN A 110 16.02 20.83 -12.12
C GLN A 110 15.19 20.41 -13.35
N ASN A 111 15.85 19.89 -14.39
CA ASN A 111 15.19 19.37 -15.58
C ASN A 111 14.30 18.17 -15.24
N ASN A 112 14.82 17.20 -14.48
CA ASN A 112 14.05 16.02 -14.05
C ASN A 112 12.79 16.41 -13.25
N ILE A 113 12.92 17.31 -12.27
CA ILE A 113 11.77 17.86 -11.52
C ILE A 113 10.74 18.46 -12.48
N THR A 114 11.18 19.29 -13.43
CA THR A 114 10.29 19.96 -14.39
C THR A 114 9.59 18.96 -15.30
N THR A 115 10.32 17.95 -15.80
CA THR A 115 9.78 16.89 -16.66
C THR A 115 8.73 16.07 -15.93
N VAL A 116 9.02 15.58 -14.72
CA VAL A 116 8.09 14.76 -13.92
C VAL A 116 6.82 15.54 -13.59
N LEU A 117 6.95 16.80 -13.13
CA LEU A 117 5.79 17.65 -12.85
C LEU A 117 4.97 17.97 -14.11
N THR A 118 5.62 18.07 -15.27
CA THR A 118 4.92 18.25 -16.55
C THR A 118 4.13 17.00 -16.95
N PHE A 119 4.67 15.80 -16.71
CA PHE A 119 3.91 14.56 -16.89
C PHE A 119 2.67 14.54 -15.98
N ILE A 120 2.82 14.81 -14.69
CA ILE A 120 1.70 14.86 -13.73
C ILE A 120 0.65 15.89 -14.14
N LYS A 121 1.08 17.13 -14.46
CA LYS A 121 0.20 18.24 -14.87
C LYS A 121 -0.64 17.92 -16.10
N ASN A 122 -0.07 17.17 -17.05
CA ASN A 122 -0.71 16.88 -18.33
C ASN A 122 -1.43 15.52 -18.34
N GLN A 123 -1.26 14.70 -17.29
CA GLN A 123 -1.85 13.38 -17.23
C GLN A 123 -3.38 13.47 -17.13
N LYS A 124 -4.04 12.69 -17.98
CA LYS A 124 -5.48 12.51 -18.00
C LYS A 124 -5.82 11.04 -17.90
N ASN A 125 -7.01 10.74 -17.39
CA ASN A 125 -7.53 9.38 -17.41
C ASN A 125 -8.12 9.01 -18.79
N SER A 126 -8.55 7.77 -18.94
CA SER A 126 -9.29 7.25 -20.10
C SER A 126 -10.56 8.04 -20.46
N ALA A 127 -11.14 8.78 -19.52
CA ALA A 127 -12.26 9.70 -19.76
C ALA A 127 -11.82 11.13 -20.18
N ASN A 128 -10.53 11.34 -20.49
CA ASN A 128 -9.93 12.63 -20.85
C ASN A 128 -10.11 13.72 -19.76
N GLN A 129 -10.29 13.32 -18.51
CA GLN A 129 -10.37 14.22 -17.36
C GLN A 129 -8.99 14.39 -16.73
N PRO A 130 -8.66 15.57 -16.19
CA PRO A 130 -7.43 15.76 -15.44
C PRO A 130 -7.34 14.79 -14.27
N CYS A 131 -6.18 14.18 -14.10
CA CYS A 131 -6.06 13.04 -13.21
C CYS A 131 -5.72 13.41 -11.78
N PHE A 132 -4.53 13.98 -11.58
CA PHE A 132 -4.03 14.37 -10.26
C PHE A 132 -4.53 15.76 -9.90
N ASN A 133 -4.92 15.98 -8.66
CA ASN A 133 -5.32 17.28 -8.14
C ASN A 133 -4.34 17.85 -7.09
N GLU A 134 -3.40 17.03 -6.59
CA GLU A 134 -2.41 17.44 -5.59
C GLU A 134 -1.06 16.73 -5.76
N VAL A 135 0.02 17.49 -5.70
CA VAL A 135 1.40 17.00 -5.51
C VAL A 135 1.84 17.27 -4.09
N GLN A 136 2.36 16.26 -3.40
CA GLN A 136 3.06 16.42 -2.13
C GLN A 136 4.56 16.35 -2.38
N PHE A 137 5.24 17.50 -2.32
CA PHE A 137 6.67 17.58 -2.62
C PHE A 137 7.48 17.59 -1.31
N ARG A 138 8.33 16.58 -1.11
CA ARG A 138 8.96 16.30 0.18
C ARG A 138 10.48 16.45 0.11
N PHE A 139 11.04 17.17 1.07
CA PHE A 139 12.48 17.39 1.22
C PHE A 139 13.06 16.45 2.26
N ALA A 140 14.02 15.60 1.88
CA ALA A 140 14.67 14.63 2.76
C ALA A 140 16.18 14.91 2.84
N PRO A 141 16.65 15.79 3.75
CA PRO A 141 18.08 16.07 3.87
C PRO A 141 18.82 14.84 4.42
N MET A 142 19.98 14.54 3.85
CA MET A 142 20.83 13.41 4.20
C MET A 142 22.25 13.84 4.58
N GLY A 143 22.99 12.97 5.26
CA GLY A 143 24.40 13.21 5.61
C GLY A 143 24.61 14.55 6.34
N PRO A 144 25.57 15.40 5.92
CA PRO A 144 25.77 16.71 6.53
C PRO A 144 24.58 17.65 6.44
N ALA A 145 23.70 17.51 5.43
CA ALA A 145 22.47 18.30 5.40
C ALA A 145 21.49 17.90 6.52
N HIS A 146 21.64 16.71 7.12
CA HIS A 146 20.71 16.17 8.11
C HIS A 146 21.03 16.65 9.53
N PRO A 147 20.17 17.46 10.18
CA PRO A 147 20.46 18.08 11.48
C PRO A 147 20.46 17.12 12.69
N LEU A 148 20.05 15.85 12.53
CA LEU A 148 20.16 14.84 13.59
C LEU A 148 21.63 14.48 13.88
N GLY A 149 22.51 14.59 12.87
CA GLY A 149 23.94 14.33 13.02
C GLY A 149 24.74 15.53 13.54
N TRP A 150 24.12 16.70 13.66
CA TRP A 150 24.82 17.93 14.06
C TRP A 150 25.05 17.96 15.56
N THR A 151 26.32 18.03 15.96
CA THR A 151 26.73 18.17 17.37
C THR A 151 26.70 19.62 17.86
N ALA A 152 26.76 20.58 16.93
CA ALA A 152 26.62 22.01 17.16
C ALA A 152 25.86 22.65 15.99
N TRP A 153 25.39 23.88 16.16
CA TRP A 153 24.72 24.61 15.08
C TRP A 153 25.69 24.87 13.93
N ASP A 154 25.31 24.47 12.72
CA ASP A 154 26.03 24.77 11.48
C ASP A 154 25.24 25.79 10.66
N GLU A 155 25.60 27.06 10.79
CA GLU A 155 24.91 28.16 10.09
C GLU A 155 25.08 28.05 8.57
N ALA A 156 26.26 27.61 8.09
CA ALA A 156 26.53 27.53 6.67
C ALA A 156 25.66 26.43 6.02
N GLN A 157 25.62 25.25 6.63
CA GLN A 157 24.78 24.16 6.15
C GLN A 157 23.28 24.47 6.30
N TYR A 158 22.87 25.17 7.37
CA TYR A 158 21.49 25.64 7.52
C TYR A 158 21.08 26.54 6.34
N LEU A 159 21.91 27.56 6.03
CA LEU A 159 21.64 28.47 4.93
C LEU A 159 21.60 27.74 3.59
N GLU A 160 22.52 26.81 3.35
CA GLU A 160 22.52 25.97 2.14
C GLU A 160 21.21 25.18 1.99
N ASN A 161 20.79 24.43 3.01
CA ASN A 161 19.54 23.65 2.98
C ASN A 161 18.33 24.56 2.70
N LYS A 162 18.29 25.73 3.37
CA LYS A 162 17.20 26.69 3.26
C LYS A 162 17.10 27.28 1.85
N GLU A 163 18.21 27.72 1.26
CA GLU A 163 18.23 28.21 -0.12
C GLU A 163 17.84 27.10 -1.12
N PHE A 164 18.31 25.86 -0.89
CA PHE A 164 17.93 24.70 -1.72
C PHE A 164 16.43 24.44 -1.71
N ILE A 165 15.80 24.46 -0.52
CA ILE A 165 14.35 24.32 -0.36
C ILE A 165 13.61 25.46 -1.07
N TRP A 166 14.06 26.72 -0.90
CA TRP A 166 13.43 27.89 -1.52
C TRP A 166 13.50 27.88 -3.03
N PHE A 167 14.68 27.60 -3.60
CA PHE A 167 14.85 27.48 -5.03
C PHE A 167 13.93 26.39 -5.60
N THR A 168 13.96 25.21 -4.98
CA THR A 168 13.19 24.05 -5.45
C THR A 168 11.69 24.30 -5.33
N ARG A 169 11.21 24.90 -4.24
CA ARG A 169 9.82 25.33 -4.08
C ARG A 169 9.38 26.23 -5.23
N ASN A 170 10.17 27.25 -5.55
CA ASN A 170 9.85 28.20 -6.60
C ASN A 170 9.82 27.52 -7.99
N LEU A 171 10.75 26.60 -8.25
CA LEU A 171 10.75 25.78 -9.46
C LEU A 171 9.46 24.95 -9.58
N VAL A 172 9.08 24.23 -8.52
CA VAL A 172 7.86 23.39 -8.48
C VAL A 172 6.61 24.25 -8.71
N LYS A 173 6.48 25.37 -8.00
CA LYS A 173 5.34 26.31 -8.13
C LYS A 173 5.27 26.91 -9.54
N SER A 174 6.41 27.26 -10.13
CA SER A 174 6.49 27.77 -11.51
C SER A 174 5.99 26.74 -12.51
N THR A 175 6.47 25.50 -12.43
CA THR A 175 6.10 24.42 -13.35
C THR A 175 4.60 24.09 -13.29
N LEU A 176 4.03 24.05 -12.07
CA LEU A 176 2.61 23.80 -11.84
C LEU A 176 1.73 25.04 -11.99
N SER A 177 2.30 26.22 -12.28
CA SER A 177 1.52 27.45 -12.46
C SER A 177 0.49 27.30 -13.59
N GLY A 178 -0.71 27.84 -13.33
CA GLY A 178 -1.87 27.72 -14.22
C GLY A 178 -2.44 26.31 -14.40
N SER A 179 -1.94 25.32 -13.64
CA SER A 179 -2.52 23.97 -13.63
C SER A 179 -3.66 23.82 -12.63
N HIS A 180 -4.39 22.72 -12.73
CA HIS A 180 -5.39 22.27 -11.77
C HIS A 180 -4.77 21.50 -10.58
N VAL A 181 -3.45 21.30 -10.59
CA VAL A 181 -2.73 20.51 -9.59
C VAL A 181 -2.25 21.44 -8.48
N ALA A 182 -2.80 21.27 -7.28
CA ALA A 182 -2.30 21.91 -6.08
C ALA A 182 -0.93 21.33 -5.68
N VAL A 183 -0.16 22.07 -4.89
CA VAL A 183 1.08 21.57 -4.30
C VAL A 183 1.13 21.87 -2.81
N VAL A 184 1.57 20.89 -2.03
CA VAL A 184 1.85 21.01 -0.60
C VAL A 184 3.26 20.52 -0.33
N PHE A 185 4.03 21.25 0.48
CA PHE A 185 5.43 20.96 0.79
C PHE A 185 5.61 20.32 2.17
N ASP A 186 6.44 19.27 2.23
CA ASP A 186 7.09 18.74 3.44
C ASP A 186 8.52 19.28 3.50
N LEU A 187 8.81 20.14 4.47
CA LEU A 187 10.08 20.85 4.55
C LEU A 187 11.21 19.99 5.12
N ALA A 188 10.89 18.88 5.81
CA ALA A 188 11.85 17.95 6.35
C ALA A 188 11.17 16.60 6.66
N ALA A 189 11.20 15.69 5.68
CA ALA A 189 10.54 14.40 5.75
C ALA A 189 10.97 13.60 6.99
N GLU A 190 9.99 13.14 7.75
CA GLU A 190 10.13 12.32 8.97
C GLU A 190 10.93 12.93 10.14
N GLN A 191 11.36 14.20 10.03
CA GLN A 191 12.21 14.81 11.06
C GLN A 191 11.44 15.37 12.25
N ALA A 192 10.13 15.60 12.09
CA ALA A 192 9.31 16.19 13.12
C ALA A 192 9.29 15.33 14.39
N GLY A 193 9.40 16.00 15.53
CA GLY A 193 9.36 15.38 16.85
C GLY A 193 10.63 14.64 17.27
N GLN A 194 11.66 14.56 16.42
CA GLN A 194 12.96 14.03 16.80
C GLN A 194 13.79 15.08 17.57
N THR A 195 14.44 14.66 18.65
CA THR A 195 15.20 15.56 19.55
C THR A 195 16.71 15.37 19.49
N ASN A 196 17.21 14.46 18.63
CA ASN A 196 18.65 14.21 18.50
C ASN A 196 19.35 15.37 17.77
N GLY A 197 20.64 15.54 18.05
CA GLY A 197 21.47 16.57 17.42
C GLY A 197 20.90 17.98 17.57
N MET A 198 20.92 18.75 16.48
CA MET A 198 20.35 20.11 16.42
C MET A 198 18.97 20.16 15.74
N ASN A 199 18.30 19.00 15.58
CA ASN A 199 17.07 18.89 14.81
C ASN A 199 15.95 19.84 15.30
N SER A 200 15.67 19.89 16.61
CA SER A 200 14.62 20.79 17.13
C SER A 200 14.93 22.27 16.84
N ASN A 201 16.19 22.70 16.95
CA ASN A 201 16.61 24.07 16.66
C ASN A 201 16.52 24.37 15.15
N TYR A 202 16.92 23.40 14.32
CA TYR A 202 16.82 23.48 12.87
C TYR A 202 15.37 23.65 12.42
N LEU A 203 14.46 22.78 12.88
CA LEU A 203 13.03 22.84 12.50
C LEU A 203 12.37 24.15 12.97
N LYS A 204 12.67 24.62 14.19
CA LYS A 204 12.17 25.92 14.68
C LYS A 204 12.61 27.07 13.78
N ARG A 205 13.90 27.10 13.44
CA ARG A 205 14.45 28.19 12.62
C ARG A 205 13.92 28.12 11.17
N LEU A 206 13.91 26.94 10.58
CA LEU A 206 13.37 26.71 9.23
C LEU A 206 11.89 27.06 9.14
N TRP A 207 11.07 26.67 10.13
CA TRP A 207 9.64 27.00 10.16
C TRP A 207 9.42 28.51 10.26
N LYS A 208 10.16 29.19 11.13
CA LYS A 208 10.10 30.65 11.22
C LYS A 208 10.44 31.31 9.89
N ASP A 209 11.60 30.98 9.32
CA ASP A 209 12.08 31.61 8.08
C ASP A 209 11.15 31.30 6.89
N TYR A 210 10.64 30.06 6.79
CA TYR A 210 9.69 29.69 5.74
C TYR A 210 8.37 30.45 5.86
N THR A 211 7.78 30.48 7.05
CA THR A 211 6.47 31.11 7.25
C THR A 211 6.52 32.63 7.21
N ASP A 212 7.68 33.24 7.46
CA ASP A 212 7.91 34.67 7.22
C ASP A 212 8.03 34.97 5.73
N ALA A 213 8.62 34.06 4.94
CA ALA A 213 8.78 34.24 3.49
C ALA A 213 7.50 33.92 2.68
N PHE A 214 6.76 32.87 3.04
CA PHE A 214 5.67 32.33 2.20
C PHE A 214 4.34 32.09 2.93
N GLY A 215 4.29 32.26 4.25
CA GLY A 215 3.14 31.87 5.06
C GLY A 215 3.04 30.36 5.26
N VAL A 216 1.83 29.87 5.57
CA VAL A 216 1.57 28.46 5.94
C VAL A 216 0.70 27.70 4.94
N VAL A 217 0.24 28.37 3.87
CA VAL A 217 -0.87 27.85 3.04
C VAL A 217 -0.47 26.64 2.20
N ASP A 218 0.76 26.59 1.71
CA ASP A 218 1.24 25.55 0.80
C ASP A 218 2.14 24.51 1.48
N THR A 219 2.06 24.38 2.80
CA THR A 219 2.89 23.43 3.57
C THR A 219 2.17 22.94 4.81
N TYR A 220 2.47 21.72 5.24
CA TYR A 220 2.16 21.24 6.59
C TYR A 220 3.37 21.32 7.53
N GLY A 221 4.39 22.09 7.15
CA GLY A 221 5.67 22.17 7.85
C GLY A 221 6.47 20.89 7.63
N PHE A 222 6.37 19.95 8.58
CA PHE A 222 7.22 18.78 8.66
C PHE A 222 6.39 17.52 8.90
N SER A 223 6.73 16.42 8.24
CA SER A 223 6.11 15.11 8.52
C SER A 223 6.79 14.36 9.67
N ILE A 224 6.02 13.49 10.32
CA ILE A 224 6.48 12.64 11.43
C ILE A 224 6.51 11.18 10.98
N ALA A 225 7.66 10.50 11.08
CA ALA A 225 7.66 9.04 11.23
C ALA A 225 7.13 8.71 12.62
N TRP A 226 5.91 8.18 12.69
CA TRP A 226 5.14 8.10 13.93
C TRP A 226 5.88 7.33 15.03
N ALA A 227 5.94 7.96 16.20
CA ALA A 227 6.27 7.34 17.47
C ALA A 227 5.64 8.16 18.60
N PRO A 228 5.27 7.55 19.75
CA PRO A 228 4.70 8.28 20.87
C PRO A 228 5.54 9.49 21.30
N GLY A 229 4.88 10.62 21.49
CA GLY A 229 5.43 11.91 21.87
C GLY A 229 5.92 12.78 20.71
N ARG A 230 6.13 12.21 19.51
CA ARG A 230 6.64 12.99 18.35
C ARG A 230 5.66 14.06 17.90
N PHE A 231 4.35 13.80 17.95
CA PHE A 231 3.36 14.81 17.58
C PHE A 231 3.36 15.98 18.56
N THR A 232 3.36 15.72 19.86
CA THR A 232 3.51 16.78 20.88
C THR A 232 4.77 17.62 20.66
N LYS A 233 5.90 16.98 20.35
CA LYS A 233 7.16 17.68 20.05
C LYS A 233 7.13 18.49 18.76
N LEU A 234 6.38 18.06 17.74
CA LEU A 234 6.11 18.88 16.56
C LEU A 234 5.33 20.15 16.92
N ILE A 235 4.28 20.03 17.74
CA ILE A 235 3.49 21.19 18.14
C ILE A 235 4.31 22.19 18.96
N GLU A 236 5.22 21.73 19.82
CA GLU A 236 6.17 22.61 20.52
C GLU A 236 7.04 23.46 19.56
N VAL A 237 7.42 22.90 18.39
CA VAL A 237 8.16 23.64 17.34
C VAL A 237 7.29 24.75 16.77
N TYR A 238 6.06 24.44 16.36
CA TYR A 238 5.13 25.42 15.79
C TYR A 238 4.74 26.51 16.77
N ASP A 239 4.46 26.15 18.02
CA ASP A 239 4.10 27.09 19.08
C ASP A 239 5.23 28.05 19.42
N SER A 240 6.49 27.59 19.37
CA SER A 240 7.64 28.46 19.60
C SER A 240 7.82 29.55 18.54
N VAL A 241 7.24 29.35 17.35
CA VAL A 241 7.21 30.33 16.25
C VAL A 241 5.92 31.15 16.25
N GLY A 242 4.85 30.64 16.90
CA GLY A 242 3.54 31.29 16.96
C GLY A 242 2.69 31.10 15.71
N LYS A 243 3.00 30.10 14.87
CA LYS A 243 2.24 29.76 13.65
C LYS A 243 2.11 28.26 13.53
N ARG A 244 0.89 27.73 13.38
CA ARG A 244 0.63 26.30 13.11
C ARG A 244 0.16 26.13 11.65
N PRO A 245 0.50 25.01 10.98
CA PRO A 245 -0.09 24.70 9.67
C PRO A 245 -1.58 24.34 9.81
N THR A 246 -2.30 24.34 8.69
CA THR A 246 -3.74 23.99 8.66
C THR A 246 -4.03 22.50 8.57
N GLN A 247 -2.98 21.68 8.41
CA GLN A 247 -3.03 20.22 8.35
C GLN A 247 -1.68 19.65 8.79
N HIS A 248 -1.63 18.38 9.20
CA HIS A 248 -0.40 17.69 9.58
C HIS A 248 -0.14 16.45 8.73
N ALA A 249 1.10 16.00 8.66
CA ALA A 249 1.51 14.86 7.85
C ALA A 249 2.19 13.78 8.70
N ILE A 250 1.76 12.53 8.53
CA ILE A 250 2.18 11.40 9.38
C ILE A 250 2.52 10.18 8.52
N ASP A 251 3.71 9.65 8.73
CA ASP A 251 4.16 8.36 8.21
C ASP A 251 3.93 7.31 9.29
N ILE A 252 3.06 6.34 9.03
CA ILE A 252 2.58 5.43 10.08
C ILE A 252 2.32 4.02 9.55
N TYR A 253 2.90 3.08 10.27
CA TYR A 253 2.83 1.65 10.02
C TYR A 253 2.57 0.91 11.33
N ASP A 254 2.17 -0.35 11.23
CA ASP A 254 1.94 -1.25 12.36
C ASP A 254 3.24 -2.01 12.76
N ILE A 255 4.39 -1.46 12.38
CA ILE A 255 5.72 -1.94 12.76
C ILE A 255 5.84 -2.02 14.29
N PHE A 256 6.53 -3.04 14.80
CA PHE A 256 6.69 -3.38 16.24
C PHE A 256 5.54 -4.14 16.91
N ASN A 257 4.83 -5.03 16.19
CA ASN A 257 3.82 -5.95 16.73
C ASN A 257 2.61 -5.25 17.40
N THR A 258 2.29 -4.04 16.96
CA THR A 258 1.08 -3.31 17.38
C THR A 258 0.22 -3.09 16.14
N ASN A 259 -1.10 -3.24 16.22
CA ASN A 259 -1.96 -2.93 15.08
C ASN A 259 -1.98 -1.42 14.77
N LEU A 260 -2.32 -1.07 13.52
CA LEU A 260 -2.33 0.31 13.04
C LEU A 260 -3.37 1.17 13.78
N VAL A 261 -4.51 0.58 14.16
CA VAL A 261 -5.57 1.26 14.92
C VAL A 261 -5.02 1.82 16.24
N SER A 262 -4.32 1.00 17.03
CA SER A 262 -3.77 1.43 18.33
C SER A 262 -2.75 2.56 18.18
N GLN A 263 -1.96 2.53 17.11
CA GLN A 263 -1.01 3.61 16.82
C GLN A 263 -1.73 4.91 16.46
N LEU A 264 -2.76 4.84 15.61
CA LEU A 264 -3.59 6.00 15.25
C LEU A 264 -4.41 6.54 16.43
N GLU A 265 -4.87 5.69 17.36
CA GLU A 265 -5.52 6.12 18.61
C GLU A 265 -4.58 6.94 19.50
N LYS A 266 -3.32 6.48 19.65
CA LYS A 266 -2.30 7.19 20.43
C LYS A 266 -1.98 8.54 19.79
N LEU A 267 -1.79 8.59 18.47
CA LEU A 267 -1.64 9.83 17.72
C LEU A 267 -2.83 10.76 17.98
N TYR A 268 -4.06 10.25 17.84
CA TYR A 268 -5.25 11.07 18.03
C TYR A 268 -5.34 11.66 19.45
N ASN A 269 -4.94 10.89 20.46
CA ASN A 269 -4.88 11.38 21.83
C ASN A 269 -3.82 12.48 22.01
N GLU A 270 -2.64 12.37 21.39
CA GLU A 270 -1.63 13.44 21.38
C GLU A 270 -2.13 14.70 20.64
N MET A 271 -2.82 14.52 19.52
CA MET A 271 -3.44 15.62 18.79
C MET A 271 -4.45 16.36 19.68
N LYS A 272 -5.39 15.65 20.31
CA LYS A 272 -6.36 16.25 21.24
C LYS A 272 -5.67 16.98 22.40
N ALA A 273 -4.67 16.36 23.02
CA ALA A 273 -3.92 16.96 24.11
C ALA A 273 -3.19 18.25 23.70
N SER A 274 -2.83 18.36 22.42
CA SER A 274 -2.14 19.54 21.85
C SER A 274 -3.12 20.59 21.26
N GLY A 275 -4.43 20.37 21.39
CA GLY A 275 -5.47 21.26 20.84
C GLY A 275 -5.73 21.08 19.34
N GLU A 276 -5.20 20.01 18.74
CA GLU A 276 -5.22 19.72 17.30
C GLU A 276 -6.20 18.59 16.92
N GLY A 277 -7.07 18.16 17.84
CA GLY A 277 -7.94 16.99 17.63
C GLY A 277 -8.88 17.08 16.41
N ASN A 278 -9.16 18.28 15.90
CA ASN A 278 -9.98 18.47 14.71
C ASN A 278 -9.16 18.84 13.46
N THR A 279 -7.86 19.03 13.59
CA THR A 279 -6.99 19.44 12.49
C THR A 279 -6.82 18.26 11.53
N PRO A 280 -7.03 18.46 10.21
CA PRO A 280 -6.87 17.39 9.24
C PRO A 280 -5.46 16.81 9.25
N ILE A 281 -5.35 15.49 9.09
CA ILE A 281 -4.07 14.82 8.82
C ILE A 281 -4.04 14.19 7.45
N LEU A 282 -2.86 14.16 6.85
CA LEU A 282 -2.51 13.29 5.74
C LEU A 282 -1.71 12.13 6.32
N ILE A 283 -2.18 10.91 6.09
CA ILE A 283 -1.31 9.74 6.23
C ILE A 283 -0.42 9.76 4.99
N GLN A 284 0.82 10.18 5.17
CA GLN A 284 1.78 10.37 4.08
C GLN A 284 2.49 9.08 3.71
N GLU A 285 2.62 8.14 4.62
CA GLU A 285 3.14 6.82 4.32
C GLU A 285 2.36 5.76 5.10
N THR A 286 1.94 4.72 4.39
CA THR A 286 1.47 3.45 4.95
C THR A 286 1.66 2.36 3.90
N TYR A 287 1.12 1.16 4.14
CA TYR A 287 1.33 0.01 3.26
C TYR A 287 0.72 0.18 1.86
N PHE A 288 1.41 -0.42 0.89
CA PHE A 288 1.03 -0.56 -0.51
C PHE A 288 -0.11 -1.58 -0.67
N SER A 289 -1.19 -1.17 -1.35
CA SER A 289 -2.37 -1.99 -1.70
C SER A 289 -2.83 -2.92 -0.57
N ASP A 290 -2.84 -2.41 0.66
CA ASP A 290 -3.06 -3.20 1.87
C ASP A 290 -4.47 -3.01 2.42
N GLN A 291 -5.32 -4.03 2.21
CA GLN A 291 -6.71 -4.00 2.64
C GLN A 291 -6.87 -3.85 4.16
N GLN A 292 -5.95 -4.45 4.92
CA GLN A 292 -5.98 -4.35 6.37
C GLN A 292 -5.76 -2.91 6.83
N ALA A 293 -4.78 -2.19 6.25
CA ALA A 293 -4.47 -0.81 6.59
C ALA A 293 -5.67 0.08 6.32
N TRP A 294 -6.31 -0.14 5.17
CA TRP A 294 -7.53 0.56 4.82
C TRP A 294 -8.64 0.37 5.87
N ASN A 295 -8.93 -0.87 6.24
CA ASN A 295 -9.97 -1.17 7.23
C ASN A 295 -9.65 -0.57 8.61
N GLU A 296 -8.38 -0.61 9.03
CA GLU A 296 -7.90 -0.04 10.28
C GLU A 296 -7.99 1.50 10.28
N ILE A 297 -7.63 2.14 9.17
CA ILE A 297 -7.77 3.60 8.95
C ILE A 297 -9.24 4.01 8.98
N HIS A 298 -10.12 3.25 8.29
CA HIS A 298 -11.56 3.53 8.31
C HIS A 298 -12.14 3.39 9.72
N THR A 299 -11.71 2.37 10.46
CA THR A 299 -12.12 2.15 11.86
C THR A 299 -11.77 3.36 12.73
N ILE A 300 -10.55 3.90 12.63
CA ILE A 300 -10.17 5.03 13.49
C ILE A 300 -10.87 6.34 13.10
N ARG A 301 -11.24 6.55 11.83
CA ARG A 301 -12.00 7.74 11.42
C ARG A 301 -13.33 7.84 12.15
N ASN A 302 -13.96 6.71 12.47
CA ASN A 302 -15.21 6.66 13.26
C ASN A 302 -15.04 7.16 14.70
N THR A 303 -13.81 7.31 15.20
CA THR A 303 -13.53 7.91 16.52
C THR A 303 -13.44 9.44 16.48
N GLY A 304 -13.47 10.05 15.29
CA GLY A 304 -13.35 11.49 15.09
C GLY A 304 -11.97 11.95 14.61
N LEU A 305 -11.01 11.05 14.40
CA LEU A 305 -9.72 11.41 13.80
C LEU A 305 -9.93 11.91 12.36
N ASN A 306 -9.56 13.16 12.11
CA ASN A 306 -9.83 13.85 10.85
C ASN A 306 -8.79 13.51 9.77
N ILE A 307 -8.92 12.35 9.14
CA ILE A 307 -8.03 11.92 8.06
C ILE A 307 -8.53 12.48 6.73
N ARG A 308 -7.74 13.38 6.12
CA ARG A 308 -8.03 14.01 4.83
C ARG A 308 -7.73 13.10 3.64
N SER A 309 -6.59 12.42 3.66
CA SER A 309 -6.17 11.51 2.58
C SER A 309 -5.09 10.55 3.05
N VAL A 310 -4.94 9.44 2.32
CA VAL A 310 -3.94 8.39 2.57
C VAL A 310 -3.03 8.26 1.36
N MET A 311 -1.72 8.31 1.59
CA MET A 311 -0.69 8.09 0.62
C MET A 311 0.00 6.76 0.93
N GLN A 312 0.17 5.94 -0.09
CA GLN A 312 0.80 4.63 0.03
C GLN A 312 2.30 4.79 -0.19
N TRP A 313 3.10 4.14 0.65
CA TRP A 313 4.50 3.90 0.36
C TRP A 313 4.61 2.57 -0.37
N GLN A 314 5.66 2.38 -1.17
CA GLN A 314 5.90 1.18 -1.97
C GLN A 314 6.27 -0.05 -1.12
N MET A 315 5.75 -0.20 0.10
CA MET A 315 6.07 -1.29 1.03
C MET A 315 4.84 -2.15 1.34
N THR A 316 4.97 -3.47 1.23
CA THR A 316 3.91 -4.43 1.58
C THR A 316 3.87 -4.68 3.10
N ARG A 317 2.71 -5.08 3.65
CA ARG A 317 2.60 -5.45 5.07
C ARG A 317 3.31 -6.76 5.40
N ARG A 318 3.24 -7.75 4.49
CA ARG A 318 3.70 -9.14 4.73
C ARG A 318 5.21 -9.34 4.77
N ASP A 319 6.00 -8.42 4.23
CA ASP A 319 7.44 -8.65 4.09
C ASP A 319 8.31 -8.01 5.19
N THR A 320 7.68 -7.51 6.26
CA THR A 320 8.42 -6.83 7.34
C THR A 320 9.25 -7.76 8.23
N PHE A 321 9.10 -9.10 8.14
CA PHE A 321 9.83 -10.04 8.98
C PHE A 321 10.20 -11.34 8.26
N ARG A 322 11.50 -11.59 8.02
CA ARG A 322 12.01 -12.95 7.80
C ARG A 322 12.10 -13.69 9.14
N ALA A 323 11.96 -15.02 9.10
CA ALA A 323 12.09 -15.89 10.27
C ALA A 323 13.49 -15.86 10.94
N ASP A 324 14.50 -15.33 10.25
CA ASP A 324 15.86 -15.12 10.76
C ASP A 324 16.02 -13.81 11.57
N GLY A 325 14.95 -13.01 11.70
CA GLY A 325 14.95 -11.76 12.45
C GLY A 325 15.48 -10.55 11.67
N VAL A 326 15.81 -10.70 10.39
CA VAL A 326 16.23 -9.59 9.53
C VAL A 326 15.01 -8.98 8.84
N THR A 327 14.66 -7.75 9.20
CA THR A 327 13.60 -6.96 8.55
C THR A 327 14.08 -6.48 7.18
N PHE A 328 13.49 -6.95 6.09
CA PHE A 328 13.66 -6.34 4.77
C PHE A 328 12.48 -5.41 4.46
N ARG A 329 12.76 -4.26 3.84
CA ARG A 329 11.71 -3.38 3.30
C ARG A 329 11.58 -3.73 1.82
N HIS A 330 10.58 -4.52 1.45
CA HIS A 330 10.36 -4.81 0.04
C HIS A 330 9.73 -3.59 -0.64
N PHE A 331 10.43 -3.05 -1.64
CA PHE A 331 9.92 -1.98 -2.49
C PHE A 331 9.15 -2.57 -3.66
N SER A 332 8.04 -1.96 -4.06
CA SER A 332 7.30 -2.27 -5.29
C SER A 332 7.31 -1.07 -6.24
N THR A 333 7.74 -1.25 -7.49
CA THR A 333 7.57 -0.26 -8.56
C THR A 333 6.29 -0.44 -9.36
N ILE A 334 5.49 -1.46 -9.03
CA ILE A 334 4.21 -1.70 -9.68
C ILE A 334 3.27 -0.57 -9.28
N ALA A 335 2.63 0.09 -10.26
CA ALA A 335 1.59 1.06 -9.97
C ALA A 335 0.50 0.34 -9.15
N PRO A 336 0.18 0.80 -7.93
CA PRO A 336 -0.85 0.14 -7.14
C PRO A 336 -2.18 0.26 -7.87
N ASP A 337 -2.94 -0.83 -7.87
CA ASP A 337 -4.39 -0.73 -7.94
C ASP A 337 -4.78 0.08 -6.71
N TYR A 338 -5.11 1.36 -6.91
CA TYR A 338 -5.68 2.14 -5.82
C TYR A 338 -7.03 1.50 -5.56
N ILE A 339 -7.15 0.84 -4.42
CA ILE A 339 -8.41 0.22 -4.08
C ILE A 339 -9.38 1.37 -3.77
N TYR A 340 -10.21 1.69 -4.75
CA TYR A 340 -11.14 2.80 -4.72
C TYR A 340 -12.26 2.46 -3.74
N TYR A 341 -12.05 2.74 -2.46
CA TYR A 341 -13.05 2.64 -1.41
C TYR A 341 -13.64 4.02 -1.11
N GLY A 342 -14.33 4.62 -2.09
CA GLY A 342 -15.22 5.73 -1.77
C GLY A 342 -16.26 5.29 -0.72
N ASP A 343 -16.90 6.23 -0.01
CA ASP A 343 -17.92 5.92 1.01
C ASP A 343 -19.16 5.15 0.45
N ASP A 344 -19.22 4.90 -0.87
CA ASP A 344 -20.18 4.03 -1.58
C ASP A 344 -19.62 2.66 -1.99
N TYR A 345 -18.39 2.30 -1.61
CA TYR A 345 -17.85 0.97 -1.90
C TYR A 345 -18.50 -0.06 -0.99
N ASN A 346 -19.61 -0.64 -1.47
CA ASN A 346 -20.07 -1.92 -0.99
C ASN A 346 -19.09 -2.96 -1.54
N PRO A 347 -18.22 -3.56 -0.70
CA PRO A 347 -17.28 -4.55 -1.20
C PRO A 347 -18.02 -5.66 -1.91
N VAL A 348 -17.54 -5.98 -3.12
CA VAL A 348 -18.09 -7.07 -3.93
C VAL A 348 -18.12 -8.31 -3.05
N PRO A 349 -19.28 -8.87 -2.71
CA PRO A 349 -19.33 -10.00 -1.79
C PRO A 349 -18.67 -11.21 -2.44
N PRO A 350 -17.75 -11.91 -1.74
CA PRO A 350 -17.17 -13.14 -2.24
C PRO A 350 -18.24 -14.22 -2.41
N PRO A 351 -18.01 -15.22 -3.26
CA PRO A 351 -18.86 -16.40 -3.32
C PRO A 351 -18.95 -17.08 -1.95
N THR A 352 -20.05 -17.79 -1.68
CA THR A 352 -20.27 -18.45 -0.39
C THR A 352 -20.61 -19.92 -0.59
N ASN A 353 -20.58 -20.71 0.50
CA ASN A 353 -20.94 -22.13 0.49
C ASN A 353 -20.18 -22.91 -0.59
N LEU A 354 -18.84 -22.83 -0.54
CA LEU A 354 -17.98 -23.63 -1.40
C LEU A 354 -18.16 -25.10 -1.05
N GLN A 355 -18.37 -25.92 -2.08
CA GLN A 355 -18.59 -27.34 -1.95
C GLN A 355 -17.82 -28.09 -3.03
N PHE A 356 -17.48 -29.34 -2.76
CA PHE A 356 -16.92 -30.25 -3.75
C PHE A 356 -17.58 -31.62 -3.66
N THR A 357 -17.61 -32.33 -4.79
CA THR A 357 -18.01 -33.74 -4.84
C THR A 357 -17.08 -34.48 -5.78
N CYS A 358 -16.45 -35.54 -5.26
CA CYS A 358 -15.59 -36.41 -6.05
C CYS A 358 -16.42 -37.31 -6.96
N VAL A 359 -16.03 -37.37 -8.23
CA VAL A 359 -16.68 -38.20 -9.25
C VAL A 359 -15.63 -38.97 -10.04
N ASN A 360 -16.08 -39.91 -10.88
CA ASN A 360 -15.20 -40.70 -11.76
C ASN A 360 -14.00 -41.32 -11.02
N ASN A 361 -14.32 -42.01 -9.92
CA ASN A 361 -13.35 -42.70 -9.07
C ASN A 361 -12.24 -41.82 -8.48
N GLY A 362 -12.52 -40.53 -8.28
CA GLY A 362 -11.59 -39.57 -7.68
C GLY A 362 -10.65 -38.90 -8.67
N THR A 363 -10.81 -39.15 -9.97
CA THR A 363 -10.06 -38.46 -11.04
C THR A 363 -10.67 -37.12 -11.44
N GLN A 364 -11.86 -36.81 -10.92
CA GLN A 364 -12.54 -35.55 -11.17
C GLN A 364 -13.26 -35.06 -9.91
N ALA A 365 -13.39 -33.75 -9.78
CA ALA A 365 -14.22 -33.12 -8.75
C ALA A 365 -15.17 -32.10 -9.38
N ILE A 366 -16.43 -32.12 -8.94
CA ILE A 366 -17.38 -31.06 -9.22
C ILE A 366 -17.28 -30.07 -8.06
N LEU A 367 -16.83 -28.86 -8.37
CA LEU A 367 -16.68 -27.74 -7.44
C LEU A 367 -17.85 -26.78 -7.64
N SER A 368 -18.51 -26.35 -6.58
CA SER A 368 -19.69 -25.47 -6.68
C SER A 368 -19.72 -24.43 -5.56
N TRP A 369 -20.45 -23.34 -5.81
CA TRP A 369 -20.61 -22.23 -4.88
C TRP A 369 -21.97 -21.57 -5.08
N ASN A 370 -22.42 -20.79 -4.09
CA ASN A 370 -23.57 -19.91 -4.25
C ASN A 370 -23.16 -18.66 -5.03
N SER A 371 -24.01 -18.24 -5.97
CA SER A 371 -23.80 -17.00 -6.72
C SER A 371 -23.75 -15.79 -5.79
N SER A 372 -22.83 -14.87 -6.04
CA SER A 372 -22.90 -13.53 -5.44
C SER A 372 -23.93 -12.68 -6.19
N ALA A 373 -24.66 -11.81 -5.46
CA ALA A 373 -25.76 -11.03 -6.04
C ALA A 373 -25.30 -10.03 -7.11
N SER A 374 -24.04 -9.59 -7.05
CA SER A 374 -23.45 -8.66 -8.01
C SER A 374 -22.57 -9.33 -9.09
N ALA A 375 -22.49 -10.67 -9.08
CA ALA A 375 -21.62 -11.40 -10.01
C ALA A 375 -22.08 -11.27 -11.47
N SER A 376 -21.16 -10.85 -12.33
CA SER A 376 -21.27 -11.00 -13.79
C SER A 376 -20.51 -12.22 -14.30
N SER A 377 -19.42 -12.57 -13.62
CA SER A 377 -18.57 -13.73 -13.88
C SER A 377 -17.73 -14.02 -12.63
N TYR A 378 -16.85 -15.03 -12.72
CA TYR A 378 -15.97 -15.44 -11.65
C TYR A 378 -14.54 -15.66 -12.16
N ALA A 379 -13.56 -15.27 -11.35
CA ALA A 379 -12.18 -15.69 -11.52
C ALA A 379 -11.93 -16.93 -10.65
N PHE A 380 -11.73 -18.08 -11.28
CA PHE A 380 -11.58 -19.39 -10.63
C PHE A 380 -10.13 -19.87 -10.71
N ARG A 381 -9.63 -20.49 -9.64
CA ARG A 381 -8.29 -21.08 -9.53
C ARG A 381 -8.34 -22.46 -8.88
N LEU A 382 -7.49 -23.38 -9.33
CA LEU A 382 -7.29 -24.72 -8.77
C LEU A 382 -5.79 -25.02 -8.71
N ASP A 383 -5.29 -25.39 -7.54
CA ASP A 383 -3.87 -25.55 -7.20
C ASP A 383 -3.64 -26.94 -6.60
N GLU A 384 -2.81 -27.75 -7.24
CA GLU A 384 -2.32 -29.02 -6.74
C GLU A 384 -1.12 -28.81 -5.82
N LEU A 385 -1.35 -28.79 -4.52
CA LEU A 385 -0.37 -28.30 -3.53
C LEU A 385 1.00 -29.00 -3.56
N ASN A 386 1.05 -30.26 -4.02
CA ASN A 386 2.27 -31.05 -4.05
C ASN A 386 3.20 -30.75 -5.25
N ASN A 387 2.71 -30.06 -6.29
CA ASN A 387 3.50 -29.75 -7.48
C ASN A 387 4.10 -28.33 -7.48
N ASN A 388 3.82 -27.54 -6.44
CA ASN A 388 4.20 -26.13 -6.35
C ASN A 388 5.72 -25.94 -6.37
N LEU A 389 6.19 -25.13 -7.32
CA LEU A 389 7.61 -24.81 -7.53
C LEU A 389 7.79 -23.32 -7.80
N THR A 390 8.95 -22.78 -7.43
CA THR A 390 9.30 -21.37 -7.72
C THR A 390 9.38 -21.05 -9.21
N SER A 391 9.50 -22.06 -10.07
CA SER A 391 9.48 -21.92 -11.53
C SER A 391 8.07 -21.82 -12.11
N CYS A 392 7.03 -22.16 -11.35
CA CYS A 392 5.64 -22.11 -11.80
C CYS A 392 5.13 -20.67 -11.79
N GLN A 393 4.14 -20.37 -12.64
CA GLN A 393 3.54 -19.05 -12.67
C GLN A 393 2.83 -18.80 -11.32
N TYR A 394 3.11 -17.66 -10.69
CA TYR A 394 2.64 -17.34 -9.32
C TYR A 394 3.09 -18.33 -8.23
N GLY A 395 4.07 -19.19 -8.51
CA GLY A 395 4.55 -20.22 -7.59
C GLY A 395 3.66 -21.46 -7.47
N TRP A 396 2.55 -21.53 -8.23
CA TRP A 396 1.61 -22.67 -8.17
C TRP A 396 1.05 -23.10 -9.53
N LEU A 397 0.86 -22.19 -10.49
CA LEU A 397 0.29 -22.54 -11.80
C LEU A 397 1.39 -23.16 -12.67
N CYS A 398 1.57 -24.48 -12.55
CA CYS A 398 2.62 -25.21 -13.23
C CYS A 398 2.17 -25.64 -14.65
N PRO A 399 3.07 -25.62 -15.66
CA PRO A 399 2.74 -26.15 -16.98
C PRO A 399 2.60 -27.67 -16.93
N GLU A 400 1.72 -28.22 -17.78
CA GLU A 400 1.47 -29.67 -17.90
C GLU A 400 0.98 -30.35 -16.61
N SER A 401 0.37 -29.60 -15.70
CA SER A 401 -0.22 -30.11 -14.46
C SER A 401 -1.76 -30.09 -14.47
N THR A 402 -2.36 -30.37 -13.31
CA THR A 402 -3.81 -30.21 -13.09
C THR A 402 -4.22 -28.81 -12.61
N ASP A 403 -3.25 -27.90 -12.50
CA ASP A 403 -3.49 -26.52 -12.08
C ASP A 403 -4.30 -25.76 -13.13
N LEU A 404 -5.14 -24.83 -12.68
CA LEU A 404 -6.05 -24.12 -13.57
C LEU A 404 -6.30 -22.69 -13.12
N ALA A 405 -6.35 -21.77 -14.09
CA ALA A 405 -6.83 -20.40 -13.91
C ALA A 405 -7.83 -20.01 -15.00
N ILE A 406 -9.03 -19.57 -14.60
CA ILE A 406 -10.08 -19.06 -15.50
C ILE A 406 -10.50 -17.66 -15.02
N GLU A 407 -10.54 -16.66 -15.91
CA GLU A 407 -10.81 -15.26 -15.53
C GLU A 407 -12.27 -14.79 -15.69
N ALA A 408 -13.11 -15.58 -16.36
CA ALA A 408 -14.46 -15.18 -16.75
C ALA A 408 -15.42 -16.37 -16.81
N LEU A 409 -15.48 -17.15 -15.72
CA LEU A 409 -16.43 -18.25 -15.60
C LEU A 409 -17.82 -17.70 -15.27
N THR A 410 -18.85 -18.05 -16.03
CA THR A 410 -20.23 -17.56 -15.79
C THR A 410 -21.11 -18.57 -15.03
N ALA A 411 -20.68 -19.83 -14.96
CA ALA A 411 -21.34 -20.86 -14.18
C ALA A 411 -21.05 -20.70 -12.68
N THR A 412 -21.84 -21.35 -11.83
CA THR A 412 -21.61 -21.48 -10.38
C THR A 412 -21.10 -22.87 -9.98
N SER A 413 -20.59 -23.60 -10.96
CA SER A 413 -19.96 -24.90 -10.78
C SER A 413 -18.93 -25.16 -11.87
N TYR A 414 -17.89 -25.92 -11.55
CA TYR A 414 -16.86 -26.35 -12.48
C TYR A 414 -16.47 -27.81 -12.23
N GLN A 415 -16.36 -28.60 -13.28
CA GLN A 415 -15.88 -29.99 -13.20
C GLN A 415 -14.40 -30.03 -13.54
N ALA A 416 -13.57 -30.14 -12.50
CA ALA A 416 -12.12 -30.19 -12.61
C ALA A 416 -11.63 -31.62 -12.83
N THR A 417 -10.57 -31.74 -13.64
CA THR A 417 -9.73 -32.95 -13.69
C THR A 417 -8.67 -32.84 -12.61
N ILE A 418 -8.50 -33.91 -11.82
CA ILE A 418 -7.59 -33.95 -10.68
C ILE A 418 -6.85 -35.30 -10.64
N LEU A 419 -5.76 -35.33 -9.88
CA LEU A 419 -5.07 -36.56 -9.54
C LEU A 419 -5.67 -37.16 -8.25
N PRO A 420 -6.12 -38.42 -8.29
CA PRO A 420 -6.65 -39.08 -7.11
C PRO A 420 -5.66 -39.08 -5.93
N GLY A 421 -6.16 -38.77 -4.74
CA GLY A 421 -5.42 -38.72 -3.49
C GLY A 421 -4.56 -37.47 -3.29
N GLN A 422 -4.42 -36.61 -4.30
CA GLN A 422 -3.65 -35.38 -4.15
C GLN A 422 -4.45 -34.30 -3.41
N PRO A 423 -3.78 -33.48 -2.57
CA PRO A 423 -4.40 -32.34 -1.92
C PRO A 423 -4.45 -31.14 -2.87
N TYR A 424 -5.63 -30.54 -2.96
CA TYR A 424 -5.89 -29.35 -3.76
C TYR A 424 -6.34 -28.21 -2.89
N ASN A 425 -5.95 -27.01 -3.29
CA ASN A 425 -6.58 -25.77 -2.87
C ASN A 425 -7.33 -25.18 -4.08
N TRP A 426 -8.50 -24.61 -3.85
CA TRP A 426 -9.18 -23.87 -4.90
C TRP A 426 -9.79 -22.60 -4.32
N TRP A 427 -9.85 -21.58 -5.15
CA TRP A 427 -10.45 -20.32 -4.75
C TRP A 427 -11.12 -19.62 -5.92
N ILE A 428 -12.05 -18.76 -5.54
CA ILE A 428 -12.89 -18.08 -6.50
C ILE A 428 -13.21 -16.66 -6.05
N HIS A 429 -13.14 -15.75 -7.01
CA HIS A 429 -13.54 -14.36 -6.83
C HIS A 429 -14.81 -14.07 -7.61
N THR A 430 -15.72 -13.30 -7.02
CA THR A 430 -16.81 -12.64 -7.74
C THR A 430 -16.21 -11.55 -8.61
N ARG A 431 -16.68 -11.44 -9.86
CA ARG A 431 -16.31 -10.37 -10.78
C ARG A 431 -17.54 -9.67 -11.32
N GLU A 432 -17.62 -8.36 -11.10
CA GLU A 432 -18.74 -7.54 -11.56
C GLU A 432 -18.52 -7.03 -13.00
N SER A 433 -19.60 -6.55 -13.63
CA SER A 433 -19.52 -5.94 -14.98
C SER A 433 -18.70 -4.66 -15.00
N SER A 434 -18.54 -4.00 -13.83
CA SER A 434 -17.65 -2.86 -13.61
C SER A 434 -16.16 -3.21 -13.68
N GLY A 435 -15.83 -4.50 -13.60
CA GLY A 435 -14.45 -4.99 -13.48
C GLY A 435 -13.99 -5.18 -12.04
N ALA A 436 -14.80 -4.79 -11.03
CA ALA A 436 -14.47 -5.02 -9.63
C ALA A 436 -14.41 -6.51 -9.29
N ILE A 437 -13.49 -6.88 -8.40
CA ILE A 437 -13.21 -8.26 -7.99
C ILE A 437 -13.32 -8.36 -6.46
N SER A 438 -13.98 -9.39 -5.94
CA SER A 438 -14.08 -9.64 -4.50
C SER A 438 -12.79 -10.23 -3.91
N ASP A 439 -12.68 -10.24 -2.58
CA ASP A 439 -11.79 -11.19 -1.90
C ASP A 439 -12.07 -12.64 -2.36
N PRO A 440 -11.09 -13.55 -2.30
CA PRO A 440 -11.31 -14.94 -2.64
C PRO A 440 -12.11 -15.65 -1.57
N ALA A 441 -13.05 -16.49 -1.98
CA ALA A 441 -13.50 -17.62 -1.16
C ALA A 441 -12.61 -18.82 -1.46
N VAL A 442 -12.10 -19.47 -0.42
CA VAL A 442 -11.07 -20.53 -0.51
C VAL A 442 -11.57 -21.79 0.18
N GLU A 443 -11.29 -22.96 -0.40
CA GLU A 443 -11.56 -24.26 0.20
C GLU A 443 -10.49 -25.29 -0.22
N GLN A 444 -10.21 -26.26 0.64
CA GLN A 444 -9.27 -27.35 0.34
C GLN A 444 -10.01 -28.67 0.20
N PHE A 445 -9.53 -29.52 -0.70
CA PHE A 445 -10.09 -30.86 -0.84
C PHE A 445 -9.07 -31.87 -1.33
N SER A 446 -9.40 -33.15 -1.18
CA SER A 446 -8.76 -34.25 -1.88
C SER A 446 -9.82 -35.28 -2.23
N CYS A 447 -9.65 -35.92 -3.39
CA CYS A 447 -10.54 -37.00 -3.80
C CYS A 447 -9.80 -38.32 -3.67
N PRO A 448 -10.14 -39.18 -2.70
CA PRO A 448 -9.48 -40.47 -2.57
C PRO A 448 -9.73 -41.31 -3.83
N LEU A 449 -8.77 -42.19 -4.16
CA LEU A 449 -9.03 -43.29 -5.08
C LEU A 449 -10.25 -44.05 -4.59
N SER A 450 -11.30 -44.07 -5.40
CA SER A 450 -12.43 -44.95 -5.13
C SER A 450 -11.97 -46.37 -5.41
N VAL A 451 -11.52 -47.08 -4.37
CA VAL A 451 -11.21 -48.51 -4.47
C VAL A 451 -12.52 -49.21 -4.82
N LYS A 452 -12.69 -49.60 -6.09
CA LYS A 452 -13.84 -50.43 -6.47
C LYS A 452 -13.73 -51.74 -5.69
N PRO A 453 -14.81 -52.29 -5.13
CA PRO A 453 -14.74 -53.62 -4.52
C PRO A 453 -14.23 -54.64 -5.54
N GLY A 454 -13.05 -55.22 -5.31
CA GLY A 454 -12.38 -56.11 -6.25
C GLY A 454 -11.24 -55.47 -7.07
N ASP A 455 -11.04 -54.16 -6.99
CA ASP A 455 -9.84 -53.46 -7.51
C ASP A 455 -8.73 -53.62 -6.47
N LEU A 456 -8.01 -54.73 -6.58
CA LEU A 456 -7.03 -55.15 -5.59
C LEU A 456 -5.68 -54.48 -5.79
N ASN A 457 -5.41 -53.97 -7.00
CA ASN A 457 -4.18 -53.24 -7.33
C ASN A 457 -4.36 -51.72 -7.26
N VAL A 458 -5.59 -51.24 -7.05
CA VAL A 458 -5.99 -49.82 -6.91
C VAL A 458 -5.72 -49.02 -8.19
N ASP A 459 -5.86 -49.64 -9.36
CA ASP A 459 -5.69 -48.99 -10.66
C ASP A 459 -6.99 -48.39 -11.23
N GLY A 460 -8.09 -48.50 -10.47
CA GLY A 460 -9.41 -48.01 -10.83
C GLY A 460 -10.21 -48.96 -11.72
N ARG A 461 -9.66 -50.14 -12.06
CA ARG A 461 -10.30 -51.20 -12.83
C ARG A 461 -10.48 -52.44 -11.96
N VAL A 462 -11.39 -53.31 -12.39
CA VAL A 462 -11.53 -54.64 -11.82
C VAL A 462 -11.38 -55.59 -13.00
N ASP A 463 -10.18 -56.11 -13.19
CA ASP A 463 -9.82 -56.89 -14.37
C ASP A 463 -8.98 -58.13 -14.05
N ILE A 464 -8.39 -58.73 -15.08
CA ILE A 464 -7.61 -59.95 -14.93
C ILE A 464 -6.35 -59.75 -14.07
N PHE A 465 -5.83 -58.52 -13.96
CA PHE A 465 -4.68 -58.23 -13.12
C PHE A 465 -5.04 -58.27 -11.63
N ASP A 466 -6.24 -57.81 -11.26
CA ASP A 466 -6.78 -57.98 -9.91
C ASP A 466 -7.02 -59.44 -9.58
N PHE A 467 -7.54 -60.20 -10.56
CA PHE A 467 -7.73 -61.63 -10.40
C PHE A 467 -6.41 -62.36 -10.16
N ASN A 468 -5.36 -62.01 -10.91
CA ASN A 468 -4.02 -62.56 -10.73
C ASN A 468 -3.45 -62.20 -9.35
N LEU A 469 -3.71 -60.98 -8.86
CA LEU A 469 -3.30 -60.55 -7.54
C LEU A 469 -4.05 -61.31 -6.43
N LEU A 470 -5.35 -61.56 -6.63
CA LEU A 470 -6.16 -62.39 -5.75
C LEU A 470 -5.61 -63.81 -5.67
N VAL A 471 -5.39 -64.48 -6.81
CA VAL A 471 -4.92 -65.86 -6.86
C VAL A 471 -3.53 -66.00 -6.24
N SER A 472 -2.63 -65.05 -6.52
CA SER A 472 -1.26 -65.09 -5.99
C SER A 472 -1.17 -64.86 -4.47
N LYS A 473 -2.20 -64.28 -3.85
CA LYS A 473 -2.27 -63.98 -2.40
C LYS A 473 -3.53 -64.53 -1.73
N TYR A 474 -4.15 -65.56 -2.31
CA TYR A 474 -5.38 -66.14 -1.78
C TYR A 474 -5.12 -66.81 -0.42
N GLY A 475 -5.95 -66.48 0.57
CA GLY A 475 -5.81 -66.92 1.96
C GLY A 475 -5.02 -65.97 2.87
N ASN A 476 -4.30 -64.97 2.30
CA ASN A 476 -3.70 -63.86 3.05
C ASN A 476 -3.14 -62.77 2.08
N PRO A 477 -3.71 -61.55 1.99
CA PRO A 477 -4.84 -61.03 2.76
C PRO A 477 -6.22 -61.33 2.15
N TYR A 478 -6.29 -61.94 0.95
CA TYR A 478 -7.54 -62.04 0.20
C TYR A 478 -8.31 -63.32 0.49
N THR A 479 -9.63 -63.23 0.40
CA THR A 479 -10.59 -64.25 0.76
C THR A 479 -11.54 -64.54 -0.41
N ILE A 480 -12.44 -65.51 -0.21
CA ILE A 480 -13.50 -65.80 -1.17
C ILE A 480 -14.46 -64.61 -1.39
N PHE A 481 -14.55 -63.66 -0.44
CA PHE A 481 -15.36 -62.46 -0.61
C PHE A 481 -14.74 -61.49 -1.61
N ASP A 482 -13.41 -61.40 -1.67
CA ASP A 482 -12.69 -60.59 -2.65
C ASP A 482 -12.86 -61.18 -4.05
N PHE A 483 -12.89 -62.51 -4.18
CA PHE A 483 -13.19 -63.18 -5.46
C PHE A 483 -14.60 -62.83 -5.93
N ASN A 484 -15.59 -62.88 -5.04
CA ASN A 484 -16.96 -62.49 -5.37
C ASN A 484 -17.05 -61.02 -5.78
N ALA A 485 -16.25 -60.15 -5.16
CA ALA A 485 -16.18 -58.73 -5.53
C ALA A 485 -15.57 -58.54 -6.92
N ILE A 486 -14.48 -59.25 -7.25
CA ILE A 486 -13.89 -59.24 -8.60
C ILE A 486 -14.90 -59.70 -9.63
N ILE A 487 -15.49 -60.89 -9.46
CA ILE A 487 -16.43 -61.45 -10.44
C ILE A 487 -17.65 -60.55 -10.64
N LYS A 488 -18.15 -59.92 -9.57
CA LYS A 488 -19.30 -59.01 -9.65
C LYS A 488 -18.97 -57.73 -10.42
N ASN A 489 -17.72 -57.27 -10.36
CA ASN A 489 -17.31 -55.97 -10.91
C ASN A 489 -16.38 -56.09 -12.13
N TYR A 490 -16.09 -57.30 -12.60
CA TYR A 490 -15.21 -57.56 -13.74
C TYR A 490 -15.72 -56.87 -15.01
N ASP A 491 -14.85 -56.10 -15.69
CA ASP A 491 -15.16 -55.28 -16.87
C ASP A 491 -16.21 -54.14 -16.67
N ASN A 492 -16.53 -53.77 -15.42
CA ASN A 492 -17.43 -52.63 -15.09
C ASN A 492 -16.71 -51.34 -14.66
#